data_AF-A0A6B1CQV7-F1
#
_entry.id   AF-A0A6B1CQV7-F1
#
_cell.length_a   1.000
_cell.length_b   1.000
_cell.length_c   1.000
_cell.angle_alpha   90.00
_cell.angle_beta   90.00
_cell.angle_gamma   90.00
#
_symmetry.space_group_name_H-M   'P 1'
#
loop_
_entity.id
_entity.type
_entity.pdbx_description
1 polymer ?
#
loop_
_entity_poly.entity_id
_entity_poly.type
_entity_poly.pdbx_seq_one_letter_code
_entity_poly.pdbx_strand_id
1 'polypeptide(L)'
;MMKARTLPTSTSMLVVGLLVLIGLFPNAHAALAQTEEACPLPAGVTPPADPSVTAQQVEDGSASLMDFALALKNHPELSQVSASLNRMLHLGCLYRQEGGPYRSGSTYVVQLTPDGRLSAHAKDMSLSGRLLNPLIYGAILQALGINPADLTDRAAALAAFAAAVAGDGGPFNVPDIPGASGYAAAIISPSFQSPIVLLAGFDLNESHVVEEVIDYGDPTITARDVVDRETLKAFVTQAGERYREISLSGDPAAFYKARNAMRDENGPWRHGSVYLYVLDLTSNIITFHGAFPDRFELRPLVATVRDVVTGELILPQVIEAAKSNPEGGFVEYYFDDPTDDTDSADIPKVGYAREFKGEFSAGGRTVPLNFIIGSGFYGRAPDDASTVTREATWGQLKSRF
;
A
#
# COMPACT_ATOMS: atom_id res chain seq x y z
N MET A 1 -33.05 -1.33 -49.19
CA MET A 1 -32.59 0.05 -49.44
C MET A 1 -31.38 0.32 -48.58
N MET A 2 -30.18 0.14 -49.15
CA MET A 2 -28.89 0.37 -48.49
C MET A 2 -28.27 1.60 -49.15
N LYS A 3 -27.90 2.61 -48.37
CA LYS A 3 -27.14 3.79 -48.84
C LYS A 3 -25.66 3.57 -48.56
N ALA A 4 -24.89 3.36 -49.63
CA ALA A 4 -23.44 3.43 -49.60
C ALA A 4 -23.00 4.91 -49.53
N ARG A 5 -22.01 5.21 -48.69
CA ARG A 5 -21.28 6.49 -48.69
C ARG A 5 -19.82 6.21 -49.07
N THR A 6 -19.44 6.74 -50.24
CA THR A 6 -18.08 6.89 -50.73
C THR A 6 -17.39 8.08 -50.05
N LEU A 7 -16.15 7.90 -49.62
CA LEU A 7 -15.23 8.96 -49.18
C LEU A 7 -14.27 9.32 -50.34
N PRO A 8 -13.92 10.61 -50.53
CA PRO A 8 -12.91 11.01 -51.48
C PRO A 8 -11.51 10.96 -50.87
N THR A 9 -10.56 10.55 -51.71
CA THR A 9 -9.12 10.68 -51.54
C THR A 9 -8.67 12.13 -51.79
N SER A 10 -7.75 12.64 -50.98
CA SER A 10 -6.89 13.76 -51.38
C SER A 10 -5.51 13.64 -50.76
N THR A 11 -4.54 13.86 -51.64
CA THR A 11 -3.09 13.79 -51.53
C THR A 11 -2.45 14.98 -50.79
N SER A 12 -1.37 14.65 -50.08
CA SER A 12 -0.14 15.38 -49.71
C SER A 12 0.02 16.88 -50.00
N MET A 13 0.52 17.65 -49.01
CA MET A 13 1.82 18.34 -49.09
C MET A 13 2.29 18.95 -47.75
N LEU A 14 3.60 18.94 -47.59
CA LEU A 14 4.45 19.40 -46.49
C LEU A 14 4.58 20.94 -46.45
N VAL A 15 4.92 21.52 -45.29
CA VAL A 15 6.06 22.46 -45.02
C VAL A 15 5.73 23.45 -43.87
N VAL A 16 6.44 23.23 -42.76
CA VAL A 16 7.21 24.17 -41.91
C VAL A 16 6.65 25.57 -41.62
N GLY A 17 6.52 25.87 -40.32
CA GLY A 17 6.79 27.20 -39.78
C GLY A 17 5.85 27.62 -38.65
N LEU A 18 6.16 27.28 -37.40
CA LEU A 18 5.59 28.00 -36.26
C LEU A 18 6.65 28.25 -35.19
N LEU A 19 7.02 29.52 -35.07
CA LEU A 19 7.74 30.08 -33.93
C LEU A 19 6.95 29.82 -32.65
N VAL A 20 7.54 29.11 -31.70
CA VAL A 20 7.04 29.01 -30.33
C VAL A 20 7.48 30.28 -29.58
N LEU A 21 6.51 31.14 -29.26
CA LEU A 21 6.67 32.17 -28.23
C LEU A 21 6.91 31.49 -26.89
N ILE A 22 8.06 31.77 -26.29
CA ILE A 22 8.36 31.47 -24.89
C ILE A 22 7.50 32.40 -24.04
N GLY A 23 6.35 31.89 -23.62
CA GLY A 23 5.44 32.54 -22.68
C GLY A 23 5.92 32.33 -21.24
N LEU A 24 6.39 33.42 -20.65
CA LEU A 24 6.63 33.58 -19.23
C LEU A 24 5.30 33.44 -18.46
N PHE A 25 5.13 32.32 -17.76
CA PHE A 25 4.20 32.23 -16.63
C PHE A 25 5.01 31.91 -15.36
N PRO A 26 5.33 32.90 -14.52
CA PRO A 26 5.65 32.64 -13.12
C PRO A 26 4.34 32.58 -12.33
N ASN A 27 4.23 31.62 -11.41
CA ASN A 27 3.21 31.49 -10.36
C ASN A 27 1.93 30.71 -10.71
N ALA A 28 1.98 29.39 -10.48
CA ALA A 28 1.05 28.66 -9.61
C ALA A 28 1.47 27.17 -9.59
N HIS A 29 1.43 26.54 -8.42
CA HIS A 29 1.76 25.12 -8.11
C HIS A 29 3.19 24.79 -7.64
N ALA A 30 3.82 25.69 -6.87
CA ALA A 30 4.98 25.35 -6.05
C ALA A 30 4.64 24.61 -4.73
N ALA A 31 3.40 24.09 -4.57
CA ALA A 31 2.96 23.35 -3.38
C ALA A 31 3.06 21.81 -3.52
N LEU A 32 3.48 21.29 -4.69
CA LEU A 32 3.64 19.86 -4.94
C LEU A 32 4.98 19.50 -5.59
N ALA A 33 5.98 20.38 -5.49
CA ALA A 33 7.37 19.91 -5.55
C ALA A 33 7.62 19.16 -4.24
N GLN A 34 7.05 17.95 -4.13
CA GLN A 34 7.49 16.93 -3.19
C GLN A 34 8.96 16.72 -3.54
N THR A 35 9.87 17.42 -2.83
CA THR A 35 11.24 16.97 -2.73
C THR A 35 11.14 15.48 -2.42
N GLU A 36 11.74 14.62 -3.24
CA GLU A 36 11.76 13.18 -3.03
C GLU A 36 12.26 12.90 -1.61
N GLU A 37 11.34 12.87 -0.65
CA GLU A 37 11.68 12.72 0.74
C GLU A 37 12.10 11.26 0.87
N ALA A 38 13.40 11.09 1.06
CA ALA A 38 14.02 9.79 1.26
C ALA A 38 13.25 9.01 2.32
N CYS A 39 13.07 7.71 2.09
CA CYS A 39 12.43 6.82 3.04
C CYS A 39 12.95 7.05 4.47
N PRO A 40 12.09 7.42 5.43
CA PRO A 40 12.56 7.80 6.75
C PRO A 40 13.21 6.58 7.37
N LEU A 41 14.44 6.78 7.83
CA LEU A 41 15.18 5.76 8.55
C LEU A 41 14.61 5.65 9.96
N PRO A 42 14.14 4.47 10.39
CA PRO A 42 13.75 4.28 11.78
C PRO A 42 14.94 4.61 12.70
N ALA A 43 14.66 5.17 13.88
CA ALA A 43 15.71 5.54 14.83
C ALA A 43 16.61 4.33 15.14
N GLY A 44 17.93 4.51 15.01
CA GLY A 44 18.92 3.46 15.25
C GLY A 44 19.06 2.41 14.13
N VAL A 45 18.39 2.58 12.99
CA VAL A 45 18.54 1.70 11.83
C VAL A 45 19.51 2.34 10.82
N THR A 46 20.58 1.63 10.49
CA THR A 46 21.47 2.01 9.40
C THR A 46 20.77 1.76 8.05
N PRO A 47 20.81 2.72 7.10
CA PRO A 47 20.28 2.50 5.77
C PRO A 47 20.86 1.22 5.17
N PRO A 48 20.02 0.40 4.50
CA PRO A 48 20.53 -0.75 3.78
C PRO A 48 21.51 -0.29 2.69
N ALA A 49 22.49 -1.12 2.37
CA ALA A 49 23.25 -0.91 1.15
C ALA A 49 22.32 -1.01 -0.07
N ASP A 50 22.73 -0.43 -1.19
CA ASP A 50 22.06 -0.67 -2.46
C ASP A 50 22.34 -2.11 -2.93
N PRO A 51 21.40 -2.74 -3.66
CA PRO A 51 21.68 -3.99 -4.34
C PRO A 51 22.85 -3.81 -5.32
N SER A 52 23.62 -4.87 -5.53
CA SER A 52 24.77 -4.85 -6.45
C SER A 52 24.39 -4.60 -7.91
N VAL A 53 23.10 -4.78 -8.23
CA VAL A 53 22.47 -4.40 -9.49
C VAL A 53 21.20 -3.64 -9.15
N THR A 54 20.98 -2.48 -9.76
CA THR A 54 19.80 -1.64 -9.55
C THR A 54 18.78 -1.81 -10.67
N ALA A 55 17.54 -1.39 -10.41
CA ALA A 55 16.49 -1.34 -11.43
C ALA A 55 16.89 -0.45 -12.63
N GLN A 56 17.53 0.70 -12.37
CA GLN A 56 17.99 1.60 -13.42
C GLN A 56 19.02 0.92 -14.34
N GLN A 57 19.93 0.11 -13.79
CA GLN A 57 20.92 -0.60 -14.59
C GLN A 57 20.27 -1.59 -15.58
N VAL A 58 19.12 -2.16 -15.24
CA VAL A 58 18.33 -3.02 -16.13
C VAL A 58 17.64 -2.20 -17.22
N GLU A 59 16.99 -1.09 -16.86
CA GLU A 59 16.35 -0.18 -17.83
C GLU A 59 17.37 0.41 -18.83
N ASP A 60 18.59 0.70 -18.38
CA ASP A 60 19.70 1.17 -19.22
C ASP A 60 20.34 0.05 -20.06
N GLY A 61 19.95 -1.21 -19.86
CA GLY A 61 20.48 -2.39 -20.55
C GLY A 61 21.90 -2.78 -20.12
N SER A 62 22.42 -2.22 -19.03
CA SER A 62 23.75 -2.53 -18.48
C SER A 62 23.79 -3.77 -17.60
N ALA A 63 22.62 -4.27 -17.19
CA ALA A 63 22.43 -5.51 -16.45
C ALA A 63 21.16 -6.22 -16.92
N SER A 64 21.06 -7.53 -16.69
CA SER A 64 19.85 -8.28 -17.00
C SER A 64 18.84 -8.27 -15.83
N LEU A 65 17.59 -8.60 -16.13
CA LEU A 65 16.56 -8.78 -15.10
C LEU A 65 16.91 -9.90 -14.10
N MET A 66 17.61 -10.94 -14.58
CA MET A 66 18.15 -12.01 -13.73
C MET A 66 19.17 -11.45 -12.74
N ASP A 67 20.12 -10.63 -13.21
CA ASP A 67 21.16 -10.05 -12.34
C ASP A 67 20.53 -9.18 -11.24
N PHE A 68 19.49 -8.40 -11.59
CA PHE A 68 18.73 -7.61 -10.62
C PHE A 68 17.99 -8.48 -9.61
N ALA A 69 17.23 -9.49 -10.06
CA ALA A 69 16.50 -10.40 -9.18
C ALA A 69 17.43 -11.15 -8.20
N LEU A 70 18.59 -11.59 -8.69
CA LEU A 70 19.60 -12.27 -7.86
C LEU A 70 20.31 -11.29 -6.92
N ALA A 71 20.58 -10.05 -7.33
CA ALA A 71 21.12 -9.02 -6.46
C ALA A 71 20.17 -8.71 -5.29
N LEU A 72 18.85 -8.68 -5.55
CA LEU A 72 17.83 -8.54 -4.51
C LEU A 72 17.77 -9.76 -3.60
N LYS A 73 17.64 -10.96 -4.17
CA LYS A 73 17.59 -12.23 -3.41
C LYS A 73 18.78 -12.37 -2.46
N ASN A 74 19.98 -12.06 -2.94
CA ASN A 74 21.23 -12.18 -2.19
C ASN A 74 21.52 -10.94 -1.33
N HIS A 75 20.63 -9.97 -1.31
CA HIS A 75 20.83 -8.76 -0.52
C HIS A 75 20.86 -9.13 0.98
N PRO A 76 21.90 -8.72 1.74
CA PRO A 76 22.05 -9.10 3.14
C PRO A 76 20.83 -8.73 3.99
N GLU A 77 20.13 -7.65 3.64
CA GLU A 77 18.98 -7.16 4.40
C GLU A 77 17.71 -8.00 4.19
N LEU A 78 17.63 -8.72 3.07
CA LEU A 78 16.56 -9.68 2.82
C LEU A 78 16.83 -11.06 3.43
N SER A 79 18.08 -11.35 3.79
CA SER A 79 18.49 -12.66 4.32
C SER A 79 18.76 -12.67 5.83
N GLN A 80 18.98 -11.50 6.44
CA GLN A 80 19.27 -11.42 7.88
C GLN A 80 18.03 -11.65 8.75
N VAL A 81 17.96 -12.81 9.41
CA VAL A 81 16.96 -13.25 10.43
C VAL A 81 16.66 -12.20 11.51
N SER A 82 17.58 -11.25 11.72
CA SER A 82 17.44 -10.15 12.68
C SER A 82 16.77 -8.89 12.14
N ALA A 83 16.34 -8.85 10.87
CA ALA A 83 15.63 -7.69 10.34
C ALA A 83 14.37 -7.43 11.20
N SER A 84 14.40 -6.32 11.93
CA SER A 84 13.24 -5.85 12.69
C SER A 84 12.11 -5.51 11.72
N LEU A 85 10.86 -5.57 12.20
CA LEU A 85 9.70 -5.14 11.41
C LEU A 85 9.92 -3.74 10.81
N ASN A 86 10.53 -2.84 11.57
CA ASN A 86 10.91 -1.49 11.13
C ASN A 86 11.82 -1.50 9.90
N ARG A 87 12.78 -2.42 9.83
CA ARG A 87 13.68 -2.54 8.68
C ARG A 87 12.96 -3.06 7.45
N MET A 88 12.04 -4.01 7.60
CA MET A 88 11.22 -4.48 6.49
C MET A 88 10.28 -3.41 5.96
N LEU A 89 9.63 -2.63 6.84
CA LEU A 89 8.75 -1.55 6.41
C LEU A 89 9.52 -0.41 5.74
N HIS A 90 10.74 -0.10 6.22
CA HIS A 90 11.64 0.82 5.55
C HIS A 90 12.08 0.30 4.17
N LEU A 91 12.43 -0.99 4.05
CA LEU A 91 12.77 -1.60 2.76
C LEU A 91 11.56 -1.59 1.80
N GLY A 92 10.35 -1.84 2.32
CA GLY A 92 9.11 -1.67 1.59
C GLY A 92 8.96 -0.27 1.03
N CYS A 93 9.32 0.77 1.79
CA CYS A 93 9.38 2.13 1.28
C CYS A 93 10.39 2.32 0.15
N LEU A 94 11.62 1.81 0.32
CA LEU A 94 12.65 1.91 -0.71
C LEU A 94 12.23 1.23 -2.02
N TYR A 95 11.51 0.11 -1.95
CA TYR A 95 10.96 -0.56 -3.12
C TYR A 95 9.97 0.31 -3.90
N ARG A 96 9.29 1.24 -3.23
CA ARG A 96 8.27 2.08 -3.85
C ARG A 96 8.83 3.37 -4.44
N GLN A 97 10.08 3.74 -4.14
CA GLN A 97 10.70 4.98 -4.60
C GLN A 97 11.09 4.88 -6.08
N GLU A 98 10.35 5.57 -6.96
CA GLU A 98 10.70 5.72 -8.37
C GLU A 98 12.07 6.41 -8.53
N GLY A 99 12.87 5.94 -9.49
CA GLY A 99 14.25 6.40 -9.67
C GLY A 99 15.24 5.88 -8.61
N GLY A 100 14.74 5.12 -7.62
CA GLY A 100 15.57 4.47 -6.61
C GLY A 100 16.23 3.18 -7.11
N PRO A 101 17.11 2.57 -6.30
CA PRO A 101 17.83 1.37 -6.71
C PRO A 101 16.93 0.14 -6.92
N TYR A 102 15.70 0.16 -6.40
CA TYR A 102 14.75 -0.95 -6.44
C TYR A 102 13.64 -0.78 -7.47
N ARG A 103 13.50 0.42 -8.06
CA ARG A 103 12.40 0.73 -8.97
C ARG A 103 12.81 1.81 -9.97
N SER A 104 12.74 1.47 -11.26
CA SER A 104 12.86 2.40 -12.38
C SER A 104 12.01 1.89 -13.53
N GLY A 105 11.08 2.72 -14.02
CA GLY A 105 10.26 2.40 -15.19
C GLY A 105 9.45 1.11 -15.02
N SER A 106 9.73 0.10 -15.85
CA SER A 106 9.08 -1.22 -15.81
C SER A 106 9.79 -2.23 -14.90
N THR A 107 10.98 -1.90 -14.44
CA THR A 107 11.79 -2.74 -13.57
C THR A 107 11.51 -2.39 -12.12
N TYR A 108 10.70 -3.23 -11.47
CA TYR A 108 10.40 -3.12 -10.04
C TYR A 108 10.11 -4.48 -9.42
N VAL A 109 9.96 -4.50 -8.09
CA VAL A 109 9.73 -5.71 -7.29
C VAL A 109 8.25 -5.89 -6.98
N VAL A 110 7.76 -7.10 -7.18
CA VAL A 110 6.49 -7.59 -6.63
C VAL A 110 6.81 -8.75 -5.69
N GLN A 111 6.15 -8.78 -4.53
CA GLN A 111 6.28 -9.87 -3.59
C GLN A 111 5.00 -10.69 -3.56
N LEU A 112 5.11 -12.02 -3.61
CA LEU A 112 4.01 -12.94 -3.40
C LEU A 112 4.17 -13.78 -2.14
N THR A 113 3.04 -14.13 -1.55
CA THR A 113 2.94 -15.22 -0.58
C THR A 113 3.03 -16.59 -1.27
N PRO A 114 3.25 -17.67 -0.50
CA PRO A 114 3.27 -19.05 -1.02
C PRO A 114 1.95 -19.53 -1.65
N ASP A 115 0.82 -18.84 -1.45
CA ASP A 115 -0.45 -19.11 -2.11
C ASP A 115 -0.70 -18.21 -3.33
N GLY A 116 0.28 -17.40 -3.74
CA GLY A 116 0.21 -16.56 -4.93
C GLY A 116 -0.52 -15.22 -4.74
N ARG A 117 -0.72 -14.78 -3.49
CA ARG A 117 -1.27 -13.45 -3.21
C ARG A 117 -0.19 -12.40 -3.22
N LEU A 118 -0.54 -11.22 -3.70
CA LEU A 118 0.34 -10.06 -3.70
C LEU A 118 0.56 -9.57 -2.27
N SER A 119 1.74 -9.76 -1.69
CA SER A 119 2.03 -9.21 -0.36
C SER A 119 2.41 -7.74 -0.41
N ALA A 120 3.16 -7.35 -1.44
CA ALA A 120 3.55 -5.98 -1.70
C ALA A 120 3.78 -5.76 -3.20
N HIS A 121 3.41 -4.58 -3.68
CA HIS A 121 3.57 -4.20 -5.08
C HIS A 121 4.21 -2.80 -5.14
N ALA A 122 5.45 -2.73 -5.63
CA ALA A 122 6.24 -1.50 -5.61
C ALA A 122 5.53 -0.29 -6.28
N LYS A 123 4.86 -0.55 -7.41
CA LYS A 123 4.17 0.47 -8.22
C LYS A 123 2.74 0.77 -7.75
N ASP A 124 1.86 -0.23 -7.74
CA ASP A 124 0.44 -0.15 -7.38
C ASP A 124 0.07 -1.02 -6.16
N MET A 125 0.02 -0.40 -4.98
CA MET A 125 -0.33 -1.04 -3.70
C MET A 125 -1.81 -1.40 -3.58
N SER A 126 -2.69 -0.91 -4.45
CA SER A 126 -4.12 -1.27 -4.44
C SER A 126 -4.33 -2.76 -4.71
N LEU A 127 -3.42 -3.36 -5.48
CA LEU A 127 -3.40 -4.79 -5.82
C LEU A 127 -2.92 -5.69 -4.67
N SER A 128 -2.33 -5.12 -3.61
CA SER A 128 -1.82 -5.91 -2.47
C SER A 128 -2.96 -6.66 -1.77
N GLY A 129 -2.82 -7.96 -1.66
CA GLY A 129 -3.75 -8.91 -1.07
C GLY A 129 -4.55 -9.72 -2.10
N ARG A 130 -4.59 -9.27 -3.35
CA ARG A 130 -5.28 -9.95 -4.46
C ARG A 130 -4.51 -11.20 -4.87
N LEU A 131 -5.26 -12.24 -5.24
CA LEU A 131 -4.72 -13.49 -5.74
C LEU A 131 -4.37 -13.39 -7.23
N LEU A 132 -3.18 -13.86 -7.61
CA LEU A 132 -2.74 -13.86 -9.00
C LEU A 132 -3.53 -14.87 -9.84
N ASN A 133 -3.68 -14.59 -11.14
CA ASN A 133 -4.21 -15.55 -12.11
C ASN A 133 -3.48 -16.90 -12.00
N PRO A 134 -4.19 -18.04 -11.86
CA PRO A 134 -3.58 -19.36 -11.68
C PRO A 134 -2.63 -19.77 -12.79
N LEU A 135 -2.84 -19.32 -14.04
CA LEU A 135 -1.94 -19.62 -15.16
C LEU A 135 -0.59 -18.89 -14.99
N ILE A 136 -0.64 -17.62 -14.57
CA ILE A 136 0.57 -16.84 -14.28
C ILE A 136 1.29 -17.42 -13.08
N TYR A 137 0.56 -17.74 -12.00
CA TYR A 137 1.17 -18.33 -10.81
C TYR A 137 1.77 -19.71 -11.09
N GLY A 138 1.12 -20.54 -11.91
CA GLY A 138 1.68 -21.81 -12.36
C GLY A 138 3.01 -21.65 -13.11
N ALA A 139 3.11 -20.64 -13.99
CA ALA A 139 4.36 -20.34 -14.70
C ALA A 139 5.47 -19.86 -13.75
N ILE A 140 5.13 -19.07 -12.74
CA ILE A 140 6.07 -18.64 -11.68
C ILE A 140 6.56 -19.83 -10.87
N LEU A 141 5.66 -20.73 -10.43
CA LEU A 141 6.04 -21.95 -9.71
C LEU A 141 6.97 -22.84 -10.55
N GLN A 142 6.68 -23.00 -11.84
CA GLN A 142 7.53 -23.73 -12.77
C GLN A 142 8.94 -23.10 -12.88
N ALA A 143 9.02 -21.77 -12.98
CA ALA A 143 10.30 -21.06 -13.00
C ALA A 143 11.11 -21.22 -11.70
N LEU A 144 10.43 -21.44 -10.57
CA LEU A 144 11.05 -21.76 -9.28
C LEU A 144 11.37 -23.25 -9.11
N GLY A 145 11.00 -24.11 -10.06
CA GLY A 145 11.14 -25.56 -9.94
C GLY A 145 10.19 -26.20 -8.92
N ILE A 146 9.08 -25.53 -8.59
CA ILE A 146 8.07 -26.01 -7.64
C ILE A 146 6.95 -26.72 -8.39
N ASN A 147 6.63 -27.96 -8.00
CA ASN A 147 5.47 -28.66 -8.50
C ASN A 147 4.20 -28.17 -7.76
N PRO A 148 3.16 -27.68 -8.44
CA PRO A 148 1.92 -27.25 -7.78
C PRO A 148 1.27 -28.31 -6.87
N ALA A 149 1.49 -29.59 -7.15
CA ALA A 149 1.00 -30.68 -6.30
C ALA A 149 1.59 -30.62 -4.87
N ASP A 150 2.83 -30.14 -4.73
CA ASP A 150 3.51 -30.02 -3.43
C ASP A 150 2.83 -28.98 -2.54
N LEU A 151 2.10 -28.02 -3.12
CA LEU A 151 1.40 -26.97 -2.38
C LEU A 151 0.14 -27.47 -1.64
N THR A 152 -0.30 -28.70 -1.90
CA THR A 152 -1.45 -29.31 -1.22
C THR A 152 -1.11 -29.86 0.17
N ASP A 153 0.18 -30.09 0.45
CA ASP A 153 0.69 -30.51 1.75
C ASP A 153 1.64 -29.46 2.31
N ARG A 154 1.44 -29.08 3.57
CA ARG A 154 2.22 -27.99 4.19
C ARG A 154 3.72 -28.32 4.27
N ALA A 155 4.08 -29.56 4.57
CA ALA A 155 5.49 -29.94 4.72
C ALA A 155 6.19 -30.02 3.35
N ALA A 156 5.51 -30.58 2.34
CA ALA A 156 5.98 -30.61 0.96
C ALA A 156 6.15 -29.19 0.40
N ALA A 157 5.16 -28.30 0.62
CA ALA A 157 5.24 -26.91 0.21
C ALA A 157 6.47 -26.21 0.82
N LEU A 158 6.69 -26.35 2.12
CA LEU A 158 7.87 -25.78 2.80
C LEU A 158 9.18 -26.34 2.23
N ALA A 159 9.25 -27.63 1.95
CA ALA A 159 10.42 -28.25 1.34
C ALA A 159 10.68 -27.74 -0.09
N ALA A 160 9.63 -27.61 -0.91
CA ALA A 160 9.73 -27.10 -2.27
C ALA A 160 10.19 -25.64 -2.29
N PHE A 161 9.63 -24.79 -1.42
CA PHE A 161 10.10 -23.41 -1.28
C PHE A 161 11.52 -23.32 -0.72
N ALA A 162 11.91 -24.18 0.23
CA ALA A 162 13.30 -24.22 0.70
C ALA A 162 14.29 -24.58 -0.43
N ALA A 163 13.93 -25.52 -1.31
CA ALA A 163 14.70 -25.85 -2.49
C ALA A 163 14.77 -24.65 -3.48
N ALA A 164 13.66 -23.96 -3.71
CA ALA A 164 13.62 -22.75 -4.55
C ALA A 164 14.45 -21.60 -3.97
N VAL A 165 14.53 -21.47 -2.64
CA VAL A 165 15.40 -20.51 -1.95
C VAL A 165 16.87 -20.87 -2.15
N ALA A 166 17.23 -22.14 -2.23
CA ALA A 166 18.60 -22.57 -2.51
C ALA A 166 19.00 -22.41 -3.99
N GLY A 167 18.04 -22.46 -4.92
CA GLY A 167 18.28 -22.24 -6.36
C GLY A 167 18.21 -20.77 -6.78
N ASP A 168 18.55 -20.48 -8.03
CA ASP A 168 18.56 -19.11 -8.55
C ASP A 168 17.18 -18.61 -9.04
N GLY A 169 16.16 -19.48 -9.02
CA GLY A 169 14.87 -19.23 -9.65
C GLY A 169 14.96 -19.27 -11.17
N GLY A 170 14.17 -18.46 -11.87
CA GLY A 170 14.18 -18.46 -13.33
C GLY A 170 13.22 -17.46 -13.97
N PRO A 171 13.34 -17.25 -15.30
CA PRO A 171 12.40 -16.44 -16.05
C PRO A 171 11.05 -17.15 -16.20
N PHE A 172 9.97 -16.38 -16.25
CA PHE A 172 8.64 -16.86 -16.61
C PHE A 172 8.05 -16.00 -17.72
N ASN A 173 7.17 -16.59 -18.53
CA ASN A 173 6.43 -15.91 -19.59
C ASN A 173 5.13 -16.67 -19.87
N VAL A 174 4.00 -15.97 -19.94
CA VAL A 174 2.71 -16.53 -20.33
C VAL A 174 2.29 -15.91 -21.67
N PRO A 175 2.48 -16.61 -22.80
CA PRO A 175 2.35 -16.02 -24.14
C PRO A 175 1.01 -15.32 -24.42
N ASP A 176 -0.08 -15.81 -23.84
CA ASP A 176 -1.43 -15.33 -24.11
C ASP A 176 -1.92 -14.26 -23.11
N ILE A 177 -1.06 -13.84 -22.17
CA ILE A 177 -1.38 -12.83 -21.16
C ILE A 177 -0.36 -11.67 -21.29
N PRO A 178 -0.76 -10.53 -21.89
CA PRO A 178 0.15 -9.42 -22.14
C PRO A 178 0.82 -8.90 -20.87
N GLY A 179 2.15 -8.80 -20.88
CA GLY A 179 2.92 -8.32 -19.73
C GLY A 179 3.16 -9.37 -18.64
N ALA A 180 2.61 -10.59 -18.76
CA ALA A 180 2.84 -11.70 -17.82
C ALA A 180 4.19 -12.39 -18.04
N SER A 181 5.27 -11.63 -17.89
CA SER A 181 6.64 -12.10 -17.97
C SER A 181 7.52 -11.42 -16.94
N GLY A 182 8.61 -12.06 -16.55
CA GLY A 182 9.58 -11.50 -15.62
C GLY A 182 10.58 -12.54 -15.15
N TYR A 183 11.23 -12.25 -14.02
CA TYR A 183 12.11 -13.21 -13.34
C TYR A 183 11.59 -13.49 -11.93
N ALA A 184 11.48 -14.77 -11.58
CA ALA A 184 11.01 -15.22 -10.26
C ALA A 184 12.19 -15.76 -9.44
N ALA A 185 12.26 -15.37 -8.18
CA ALA A 185 13.16 -15.90 -7.17
C ALA A 185 12.39 -16.15 -5.87
N ALA A 186 12.95 -16.96 -4.97
CA ALA A 186 12.38 -17.18 -3.64
C ALA A 186 13.38 -16.78 -2.55
N ILE A 187 12.85 -16.20 -1.47
CA ILE A 187 13.55 -15.90 -0.21
C ILE A 187 12.74 -16.44 0.97
N ILE A 188 13.39 -16.59 2.13
CA ILE A 188 12.67 -16.75 3.40
C ILE A 188 12.60 -15.38 4.06
N SER A 189 11.38 -14.92 4.36
CA SER A 189 11.18 -13.71 5.16
C SER A 189 11.91 -13.84 6.49
N PRO A 190 12.84 -12.94 6.81
CA PRO A 190 13.58 -13.04 8.05
C PRO A 190 12.70 -12.92 9.29
N SER A 191 11.69 -12.03 9.25
CA SER A 191 10.83 -11.74 10.38
C SER A 191 9.77 -12.81 10.60
N PHE A 192 9.26 -13.41 9.52
CA PHE A 192 8.16 -14.38 9.62
C PHE A 192 8.59 -15.83 9.45
N GLN A 193 9.83 -16.07 9.00
CA GLN A 193 10.33 -17.41 8.64
C GLN A 193 9.41 -18.12 7.62
N SER A 194 8.71 -17.34 6.80
CA SER A 194 7.83 -17.81 5.75
C SER A 194 8.44 -17.55 4.38
N PRO A 195 8.24 -18.43 3.38
CA PRO A 195 8.69 -18.16 2.03
C PRO A 195 7.98 -16.94 1.43
N ILE A 196 8.74 -16.13 0.69
CA ILE A 196 8.23 -15.05 -0.17
C ILE A 196 8.79 -15.29 -1.57
N VAL A 197 7.93 -15.17 -2.57
CA VAL A 197 8.35 -15.13 -3.98
C VAL A 197 8.62 -13.68 -4.36
N LEU A 198 9.81 -13.40 -4.88
CA LEU A 198 10.18 -12.13 -5.46
C LEU A 198 10.00 -12.22 -6.98
N LEU A 199 9.27 -11.28 -7.56
CA LEU A 199 9.16 -11.10 -8.99
C LEU A 199 9.84 -9.79 -9.35
N ALA A 200 10.71 -9.82 -10.35
CA ALA A 200 11.33 -8.64 -10.93
C ALA A 200 10.79 -8.42 -12.35
N GLY A 201 10.53 -7.15 -12.71
CA GLY A 201 10.22 -6.73 -14.09
C GLY A 201 8.88 -7.20 -14.63
N PHE A 202 7.96 -7.60 -13.74
CA PHE A 202 6.60 -7.96 -14.10
C PHE A 202 5.69 -6.74 -13.97
N ASP A 203 5.22 -6.20 -15.11
CA ASP A 203 4.25 -5.08 -15.17
C ASP A 203 2.84 -5.56 -14.78
N LEU A 204 2.72 -6.01 -13.53
CA LEU A 204 1.50 -6.52 -12.93
C LEU A 204 0.44 -5.41 -12.85
N ASN A 205 -0.82 -5.76 -13.15
CA ASN A 205 -1.97 -4.86 -13.13
C ASN A 205 -3.26 -5.67 -12.86
N GLU A 206 -4.42 -5.01 -12.82
CA GLU A 206 -5.72 -5.65 -12.53
C GLU A 206 -6.07 -6.83 -13.44
N SER A 207 -5.62 -6.88 -14.70
CA SER A 207 -5.91 -8.02 -15.60
C SER A 207 -5.17 -9.30 -15.22
N HIS A 208 -4.17 -9.21 -14.34
CA HIS A 208 -3.33 -10.32 -13.90
C HIS A 208 -3.81 -10.99 -12.62
N VAL A 209 -4.82 -10.45 -11.95
CA VAL A 209 -5.38 -10.99 -10.71
C VAL A 209 -6.74 -11.62 -10.95
N VAL A 210 -7.16 -12.53 -10.08
CA VAL A 210 -8.50 -13.10 -10.13
C VAL A 210 -9.50 -12.25 -9.35
N GLU A 211 -10.75 -12.30 -9.79
CA GLU A 211 -11.86 -11.88 -8.96
C GLU A 211 -12.06 -12.93 -7.85
N GLU A 212 -12.09 -12.47 -6.61
CA GLU A 212 -12.26 -13.33 -5.45
C GLU A 212 -13.61 -13.01 -4.79
N VAL A 213 -14.28 -14.04 -4.27
CA VAL A 213 -15.38 -13.83 -3.34
C VAL A 213 -14.79 -13.26 -2.06
N ILE A 214 -15.15 -12.03 -1.73
CA ILE A 214 -14.66 -11.33 -0.54
C ILE A 214 -15.51 -11.74 0.66
N ASP A 215 -14.85 -12.29 1.68
CA ASP A 215 -15.46 -12.48 3.00
C ASP A 215 -15.30 -11.19 3.82
N TYR A 216 -16.38 -10.42 3.89
CA TYR A 216 -16.42 -9.20 4.69
C TYR A 216 -16.54 -9.46 6.19
N GLY A 217 -16.90 -10.69 6.60
CA GLY A 217 -17.45 -10.99 7.91
C GLY A 217 -18.85 -10.38 8.10
N ASP A 218 -19.34 -10.42 9.35
CA ASP A 218 -20.66 -9.93 9.72
C ASP A 218 -20.56 -8.73 10.69
N PRO A 219 -20.09 -7.55 10.24
CA PRO A 219 -20.03 -6.38 11.09
C PRO A 219 -21.42 -5.92 11.53
N THR A 220 -21.53 -5.52 12.79
CA THR A 220 -22.76 -4.92 13.33
C THR A 220 -22.87 -3.43 12.99
N ILE A 221 -21.79 -2.81 12.54
CA ILE A 221 -21.75 -1.43 12.07
C ILE A 221 -20.89 -1.34 10.81
N THR A 222 -21.39 -0.67 9.79
CA THR A 222 -20.72 -0.51 8.50
C THR A 222 -20.26 0.93 8.28
N ALA A 223 -19.42 1.15 7.28
CA ALA A 223 -18.99 2.47 6.85
C ALA A 223 -20.17 3.36 6.41
N ARG A 224 -21.28 2.77 5.93
CA ARG A 224 -22.53 3.49 5.60
C ARG A 224 -23.25 4.03 6.82
N ASP A 225 -23.09 3.37 7.97
CA ASP A 225 -23.77 3.74 9.22
C ASP A 225 -23.03 4.87 9.95
N VAL A 226 -21.83 5.24 9.49
CA VAL A 226 -21.02 6.30 10.10
C VAL A 226 -21.54 7.67 9.67
N VAL A 227 -22.29 8.31 10.57
CA VAL A 227 -22.90 9.63 10.35
C VAL A 227 -22.57 10.64 11.46
N ASP A 228 -21.93 10.18 12.53
CA ASP A 228 -21.56 10.99 13.70
C ASP A 228 -20.36 10.38 14.45
N ARG A 229 -19.99 11.01 15.57
CA ARG A 229 -18.87 10.61 16.41
C ARG A 229 -19.10 9.24 17.07
N GLU A 230 -20.31 8.94 17.51
CA GLU A 230 -20.62 7.68 18.20
C GLU A 230 -20.51 6.49 17.26
N THR A 231 -21.12 6.61 16.08
CA THR A 231 -21.06 5.62 15.00
C THR A 231 -19.64 5.45 14.46
N LEU A 232 -18.87 6.54 14.30
CA LEU A 232 -17.45 6.46 13.92
C LEU A 232 -16.60 5.70 14.94
N LYS A 233 -16.77 5.98 16.24
CA LYS A 233 -16.08 5.26 17.32
C LYS A 233 -16.40 3.77 17.31
N ALA A 234 -17.68 3.41 17.18
CA ALA A 234 -18.13 2.03 17.12
C ALA A 234 -17.53 1.31 15.89
N PHE A 235 -17.54 1.96 14.72
CA PHE A 235 -16.98 1.44 13.47
C PHE A 235 -15.47 1.16 13.58
N VAL A 236 -14.68 2.15 14.00
CA VAL A 236 -13.22 1.99 14.17
C VAL A 236 -12.90 0.93 15.23
N THR A 237 -13.68 0.88 16.30
CA THR A 237 -13.50 -0.14 17.35
C THR A 237 -13.72 -1.54 16.79
N GLN A 238 -14.84 -1.79 16.10
CA GLN A 238 -15.13 -3.11 15.55
C GLN A 238 -14.14 -3.52 14.45
N ALA A 239 -13.79 -2.61 13.54
CA ALA A 239 -12.77 -2.84 12.51
C ALA A 239 -11.40 -3.16 13.13
N GLY A 240 -11.04 -2.42 14.17
CA GLY A 240 -9.88 -2.61 15.03
C GLY A 240 -9.75 -4.00 15.63
N GLU A 241 -10.79 -4.45 16.34
CA GLU A 241 -10.83 -5.78 16.95
C GLU A 241 -10.73 -6.87 15.87
N ARG A 242 -11.47 -6.75 14.76
CA ARG A 242 -11.38 -7.69 13.63
C ARG A 242 -9.97 -7.75 13.04
N TYR A 243 -9.35 -6.60 12.76
CA TYR A 243 -7.98 -6.55 12.23
C TYR A 243 -6.98 -7.18 13.19
N ARG A 244 -7.14 -6.92 14.51
CA ARG A 244 -6.31 -7.54 15.54
C ARG A 244 -6.48 -9.05 15.53
N GLU A 245 -7.70 -9.57 15.61
CA GLU A 245 -7.98 -11.01 15.64
C GLU A 245 -7.38 -11.74 14.44
N ILE A 246 -7.56 -11.18 13.25
CA ILE A 246 -7.01 -11.75 12.02
C ILE A 246 -5.48 -11.71 12.03
N SER A 247 -4.88 -10.61 12.47
CA SER A 247 -3.42 -10.50 12.60
C SER A 247 -2.85 -11.51 13.61
N LEU A 248 -3.56 -11.76 14.70
CA LEU A 248 -3.16 -12.70 15.75
C LEU A 248 -3.38 -14.17 15.38
N SER A 249 -4.23 -14.46 14.38
CA SER A 249 -4.45 -15.83 13.88
C SER A 249 -3.18 -16.44 13.27
N GLY A 250 -2.25 -15.60 12.80
CA GLY A 250 -1.06 -16.04 12.10
C GLY A 250 -1.34 -16.65 10.72
N ASP A 251 -2.56 -16.53 10.20
CA ASP A 251 -2.94 -16.94 8.84
C ASP A 251 -2.71 -15.77 7.85
N PRO A 252 -1.65 -15.81 7.02
CA PRO A 252 -1.37 -14.73 6.09
C PRO A 252 -2.46 -14.57 5.04
N ALA A 253 -3.10 -15.67 4.60
CA ALA A 253 -4.14 -15.60 3.59
C ALA A 253 -5.39 -14.91 4.15
N ALA A 254 -5.77 -15.22 5.40
CA ALA A 254 -6.85 -14.51 6.09
C ALA A 254 -6.54 -13.01 6.23
N PHE A 255 -5.30 -12.65 6.57
CA PHE A 255 -4.86 -11.26 6.67
C PHE A 255 -4.99 -10.50 5.35
N TYR A 256 -4.51 -11.06 4.24
CA TYR A 256 -4.62 -10.41 2.93
C TYR A 256 -6.06 -10.33 2.42
N LYS A 257 -6.89 -11.34 2.68
CA LYS A 257 -8.33 -11.29 2.36
C LYS A 257 -9.04 -10.18 3.15
N ALA A 258 -8.71 -10.02 4.44
CA ALA A 258 -9.25 -8.95 5.26
C ALA A 258 -8.87 -7.56 4.71
N ARG A 259 -7.65 -7.38 4.22
CA ARG A 259 -7.22 -6.14 3.56
C ARG A 259 -8.07 -5.84 2.32
N ASN A 260 -8.33 -6.85 1.47
CA ASN A 260 -9.21 -6.67 0.31
C ASN A 260 -10.64 -6.29 0.74
N ALA A 261 -11.19 -6.96 1.75
CA ALA A 261 -12.50 -6.63 2.31
C ALA A 261 -12.58 -5.21 2.87
N MET A 262 -11.48 -4.70 3.43
CA MET A 262 -11.39 -3.33 3.97
C MET A 262 -11.17 -2.26 2.88
N ARG A 263 -10.81 -2.64 1.65
CA ARG A 263 -10.64 -1.72 0.51
C ARG A 263 -11.83 -1.69 -0.45
N ASP A 264 -12.68 -2.70 -0.42
CA ASP A 264 -13.81 -2.79 -1.33
C ASP A 264 -14.86 -1.70 -1.03
N GLU A 265 -15.06 -0.80 -1.99
CA GLU A 265 -16.02 0.31 -1.95
C GLU A 265 -17.48 -0.13 -1.83
N ASN A 266 -17.77 -1.39 -2.18
CA ASN A 266 -19.09 -1.98 -2.06
C ASN A 266 -19.28 -2.74 -0.75
N GLY A 267 -18.20 -2.97 0.00
CA GLY A 267 -18.18 -3.71 1.26
C GLY A 267 -18.64 -2.88 2.47
N PRO A 268 -18.75 -3.51 3.64
CA PRO A 268 -19.17 -2.83 4.87
C PRO A 268 -18.05 -2.00 5.51
N TRP A 269 -16.80 -2.14 5.07
CA TRP A 269 -15.63 -1.50 5.68
C TRP A 269 -15.16 -0.24 4.96
N ARG A 270 -15.72 0.06 3.79
CA ARG A 270 -15.45 1.26 3.03
C ARG A 270 -16.71 1.72 2.33
N HIS A 271 -17.07 2.99 2.49
CA HIS A 271 -18.17 3.59 1.77
C HIS A 271 -17.98 5.11 1.64
N GLY A 272 -18.00 5.61 0.39
CA GLY A 272 -17.71 7.01 0.12
C GLY A 272 -16.40 7.44 0.78
N SER A 273 -16.47 8.50 1.58
CA SER A 273 -15.31 9.09 2.26
C SER A 273 -14.92 8.39 3.57
N VAL A 274 -15.69 7.39 4.01
CA VAL A 274 -15.43 6.60 5.22
C VAL A 274 -14.61 5.37 4.85
N TYR A 275 -13.36 5.33 5.31
CA TYR A 275 -12.40 4.26 5.05
C TYR A 275 -11.43 4.10 6.22
N LEU A 276 -10.83 2.92 6.34
CA LEU A 276 -9.88 2.60 7.40
C LEU A 276 -8.43 2.90 6.97
N TYR A 277 -7.58 3.26 7.94
CA TYR A 277 -6.13 3.21 7.81
C TYR A 277 -5.51 2.52 9.03
N VAL A 278 -4.34 1.90 8.83
CA VAL A 278 -3.58 1.23 9.88
C VAL A 278 -2.16 1.78 9.92
N LEU A 279 -1.79 2.39 11.04
CA LEU A 279 -0.47 2.91 11.33
C LEU A 279 0.26 1.95 12.28
N ASP A 280 1.39 1.40 11.87
CA ASP A 280 2.27 0.66 12.77
C ASP A 280 3.04 1.64 13.66
N LEU A 281 2.91 1.51 14.98
CA LEU A 281 3.50 2.44 15.95
C LEU A 281 5.01 2.19 16.19
N THR A 282 5.53 1.05 15.74
CA THR A 282 6.95 0.71 15.88
C THR A 282 7.78 1.44 14.81
N SER A 283 7.26 1.51 13.60
CA SER A 283 7.90 2.07 12.42
C SER A 283 7.37 3.45 12.02
N ASN A 284 6.21 3.86 12.54
CA ASN A 284 5.45 5.04 12.11
C ASN A 284 5.11 5.02 10.60
N ILE A 285 4.84 3.84 10.05
CA ILE A 285 4.48 3.63 8.65
C ILE A 285 3.01 3.17 8.58
N ILE A 286 2.24 3.75 7.65
CA ILE A 286 0.92 3.22 7.31
C ILE A 286 1.15 1.91 6.56
N THR A 287 0.60 0.84 7.10
CA THR A 287 0.69 -0.52 6.53
C THR A 287 -0.55 -0.87 5.72
N PHE A 288 -1.64 -0.12 5.91
CA PHE A 288 -2.90 -0.27 5.18
C PHE A 288 -3.61 1.09 5.08
N HIS A 289 -4.12 1.42 3.89
CA HIS A 289 -4.96 2.58 3.65
C HIS A 289 -6.08 2.22 2.67
N GLY A 290 -7.33 2.37 3.12
CA GLY A 290 -8.52 1.91 2.39
C GLY A 290 -8.80 2.67 1.09
N ALA A 291 -8.55 3.98 1.05
CA ALA A 291 -8.83 4.82 -0.13
C ALA A 291 -7.60 5.11 -1.01
N PHE A 292 -6.46 5.47 -0.41
CA PHE A 292 -5.24 5.87 -1.12
C PHE A 292 -4.04 4.96 -0.79
N PRO A 293 -4.11 3.64 -1.09
CA PRO A 293 -3.03 2.70 -0.79
C PRO A 293 -1.72 3.14 -1.44
N ASP A 294 -1.78 3.66 -2.66
CA ASP A 294 -0.59 4.08 -3.38
C ASP A 294 0.10 5.30 -2.79
N ARG A 295 -0.65 6.24 -2.23
CA ARG A 295 -0.09 7.46 -1.66
C ARG A 295 0.55 7.22 -0.30
N PHE A 296 0.03 6.27 0.48
CA PHE A 296 0.36 6.20 1.90
C PHE A 296 0.98 4.88 2.40
N GLU A 297 0.65 3.73 1.79
CA GLU A 297 1.15 2.46 2.33
C GLU A 297 2.64 2.28 2.09
N LEU A 298 3.41 1.89 3.11
CA LEU A 298 4.85 1.68 2.95
C LEU A 298 5.54 2.91 2.33
N ARG A 299 5.16 4.13 2.74
CA ARG A 299 5.75 5.38 2.26
C ARG A 299 6.15 6.30 3.42
N PRO A 300 6.98 7.33 3.18
CA PRO A 300 7.26 8.39 4.15
C PRO A 300 5.98 9.16 4.46
N LEU A 301 5.58 9.18 5.73
CA LEU A 301 4.36 9.91 6.14
C LEU A 301 4.61 10.99 7.16
N VAL A 302 5.68 10.86 7.95
CA VAL A 302 5.95 11.72 9.10
C VAL A 302 6.25 13.16 8.67
N ALA A 303 6.62 13.41 7.40
CA ALA A 303 6.92 14.74 6.89
C ALA A 303 6.00 15.24 5.77
N THR A 304 5.17 14.38 5.16
CA THR A 304 4.43 14.70 3.93
C THR A 304 2.97 15.11 4.13
N VAL A 305 2.32 14.63 5.20
CA VAL A 305 0.88 14.90 5.41
C VAL A 305 0.69 16.03 6.41
N ARG A 306 0.50 17.23 5.86
CA ARG A 306 0.17 18.44 6.61
C ARG A 306 -1.30 18.78 6.44
N ASP A 307 -1.88 19.23 7.53
CA ASP A 307 -3.15 19.91 7.52
C ASP A 307 -3.01 21.20 6.69
N VAL A 308 -3.78 21.33 5.61
CA VAL A 308 -3.61 22.42 4.64
C VAL A 308 -3.91 23.80 5.24
N VAL A 309 -4.70 23.85 6.32
CA VAL A 309 -5.12 25.11 6.95
C VAL A 309 -4.14 25.53 8.05
N THR A 310 -3.69 24.60 8.88
CA THR A 310 -2.81 24.89 10.03
C THR A 310 -1.32 24.69 9.73
N GLY A 311 -0.98 23.90 8.71
CA GLY A 311 0.39 23.47 8.41
C GLY A 311 0.96 22.43 9.39
N GLU A 312 0.19 22.05 10.43
CA GLU A 312 0.57 21.04 11.41
C GLU A 312 0.59 19.64 10.77
N LEU A 313 1.45 18.75 11.28
CA LEU A 313 1.49 17.37 10.81
C LEU A 313 0.26 16.61 11.32
N ILE A 314 -0.42 15.87 10.45
CA ILE A 314 -1.65 15.15 10.81
C ILE A 314 -1.36 13.93 11.67
N LEU A 315 -0.33 13.14 11.33
CA LEU A 315 -0.05 11.89 12.03
C LEU A 315 0.25 12.06 13.53
N PRO A 316 1.07 13.02 13.98
CA PRO A 316 1.25 13.27 15.41
C PRO A 316 -0.06 13.54 16.15
N GLN A 317 -0.97 14.32 15.57
CA GLN A 317 -2.29 14.61 16.16
C GLN A 317 -3.15 13.34 16.24
N VAL A 318 -3.13 12.50 15.21
CA VAL A 318 -3.79 11.18 15.20
C VAL A 318 -3.22 10.25 16.28
N ILE A 319 -1.89 10.19 16.43
CA ILE A 319 -1.22 9.37 17.44
C ILE A 319 -1.58 9.85 18.85
N GLU A 320 -1.59 11.17 19.07
CA GLU A 320 -2.00 11.76 20.34
C GLU A 320 -3.45 11.41 20.68
N ALA A 321 -4.38 11.59 19.73
CA ALA A 321 -5.79 11.24 19.92
C ALA A 321 -5.96 9.75 20.26
N ALA A 322 -5.30 8.86 19.52
CA ALA A 322 -5.35 7.41 19.74
C ALA A 322 -4.81 6.97 21.11
N LYS A 323 -3.87 7.73 21.68
CA LYS A 323 -3.22 7.45 22.98
C LYS A 323 -3.82 8.22 24.14
N SER A 324 -4.75 9.15 23.88
CA SER A 324 -5.35 10.00 24.91
C SER A 324 -6.05 9.19 26.03
N ASN A 325 -6.59 8.01 25.71
CA ASN A 325 -7.17 7.07 26.65
C ASN A 325 -7.27 5.65 26.02
N PRO A 326 -7.60 4.59 26.78
CA PRO A 326 -7.66 3.21 26.28
C PRO A 326 -8.70 2.95 25.17
N GLU A 327 -9.72 3.79 25.07
CA GLU A 327 -10.74 3.68 24.02
C GLU A 327 -10.33 4.40 22.73
N GLY A 328 -9.32 5.28 22.77
CA GLY A 328 -8.92 6.14 21.65
C GLY A 328 -9.57 7.52 21.73
N GLY A 329 -9.41 8.33 20.68
CA GLY A 329 -9.81 9.73 20.71
C GLY A 329 -10.15 10.29 19.34
N PHE A 330 -10.83 11.43 19.36
CA PHE A 330 -11.18 12.17 18.16
C PHE A 330 -10.11 13.21 17.84
N VAL A 331 -9.96 13.51 16.56
CA VAL A 331 -9.11 14.57 16.04
C VAL A 331 -9.79 15.17 14.82
N GLU A 332 -9.69 16.48 14.64
CA GLU A 332 -10.17 17.17 13.44
C GLU A 332 -8.97 17.69 12.66
N TYR A 333 -8.96 17.44 11.36
CA TYR A 333 -7.89 17.89 10.47
C TYR A 333 -8.40 17.97 9.03
N TYR A 334 -7.72 18.74 8.20
CA TYR A 334 -8.04 18.89 6.78
C TYR A 334 -7.30 17.83 5.95
N PHE A 335 -8.05 17.05 5.17
CA PHE A 335 -7.49 15.95 4.38
C PHE A 335 -8.26 15.78 3.08
N ASP A 336 -7.66 15.08 2.13
CA ASP A 336 -8.22 14.81 0.81
C ASP A 336 -9.43 13.86 0.89
N ASP A 337 -10.58 14.24 0.33
CA ASP A 337 -11.78 13.40 0.27
C ASP A 337 -11.74 12.51 -0.99
N PRO A 338 -11.68 11.17 -0.87
CA PRO A 338 -11.61 10.28 -2.03
C PRO A 338 -12.87 10.30 -2.92
N THR A 339 -13.93 10.98 -2.50
CA THR A 339 -15.16 11.17 -3.29
C THR A 339 -15.21 12.52 -4.01
N ASP A 340 -14.23 13.40 -3.78
CA ASP A 340 -14.11 14.70 -4.40
C ASP A 340 -12.97 14.71 -5.43
N ASP A 341 -13.34 14.63 -6.71
CA ASP A 341 -12.39 14.63 -7.84
C ASP A 341 -11.62 15.96 -8.00
N THR A 342 -11.89 16.98 -7.19
CA THR A 342 -11.18 18.27 -7.22
C THR A 342 -9.87 18.26 -6.43
N ASP A 343 -9.55 17.16 -5.73
CA ASP A 343 -8.44 17.04 -4.77
C ASP A 343 -8.48 18.13 -3.68
N SER A 344 -9.69 18.63 -3.35
CA SER A 344 -9.84 19.67 -2.34
C SER A 344 -9.63 19.09 -0.94
N ALA A 345 -8.75 19.75 -0.18
CA ALA A 345 -8.55 19.49 1.25
C ALA A 345 -9.14 20.60 2.12
N ASP A 346 -10.12 21.37 1.64
CA ASP A 346 -10.69 22.51 2.35
C ASP A 346 -11.87 22.17 3.28
N ILE A 347 -12.30 20.91 3.31
CA ILE A 347 -13.34 20.40 4.20
C ILE A 347 -12.67 19.67 5.37
N PRO A 348 -12.99 20.04 6.64
CA PRO A 348 -12.44 19.32 7.78
C PRO A 348 -12.99 17.90 7.85
N LYS A 349 -12.11 16.97 8.16
CA LYS A 349 -12.41 15.57 8.48
C LYS A 349 -12.51 15.41 9.99
N VAL A 350 -13.60 14.81 10.47
CA VAL A 350 -13.70 14.33 11.85
C VAL A 350 -13.15 12.92 11.89
N GLY A 351 -11.97 12.75 12.46
CA GLY A 351 -11.30 11.46 12.63
C GLY A 351 -11.51 10.87 14.02
N TYR A 352 -11.50 9.54 14.10
CA TYR A 352 -11.36 8.78 15.33
C TYR A 352 -10.25 7.76 15.15
N ALA A 353 -9.40 7.62 16.16
CA ALA A 353 -8.29 6.68 16.14
C ALA A 353 -8.17 5.97 17.49
N ARG A 354 -7.78 4.69 17.47
CA ARG A 354 -7.58 3.86 18.67
C ARG A 354 -6.33 3.01 18.53
N GLU A 355 -5.55 2.93 19.60
CA GLU A 355 -4.40 2.03 19.70
C GLU A 355 -4.87 0.59 20.00
N PHE A 356 -4.33 -0.37 19.26
CA PHE A 356 -4.53 -1.80 19.45
C PHE A 356 -3.19 -2.47 19.71
N LYS A 357 -3.20 -3.39 20.68
CA LYS A 357 -2.02 -4.15 21.11
C LYS A 357 -2.30 -5.64 21.04
N GLY A 358 -1.30 -6.41 20.67
CA GLY A 358 -1.32 -7.86 20.69
C GLY A 358 0.08 -8.42 20.52
N GLU A 359 0.16 -9.74 20.49
CA GLU A 359 1.42 -10.45 20.27
C GLU A 359 1.12 -11.71 19.46
N PHE A 360 1.84 -11.94 18.38
CA PHE A 360 1.73 -13.18 17.62
C PHE A 360 3.08 -13.91 17.58
N SER A 361 3.02 -15.22 17.42
CA SER A 361 4.22 -16.04 17.28
C SER A 361 4.59 -16.16 15.80
N ALA A 362 5.80 -15.74 15.45
CA ALA A 362 6.34 -15.91 14.11
C ALA A 362 7.80 -16.35 14.20
N GLY A 363 8.15 -17.41 13.47
CA GLY A 363 9.51 -17.95 13.50
C GLY A 363 10.02 -18.34 14.89
N GLY A 364 9.13 -18.78 15.79
CA GLY A 364 9.48 -19.11 17.18
C GLY A 364 9.76 -17.90 18.08
N ARG A 365 9.48 -16.69 17.60
CA ARG A 365 9.60 -15.43 18.35
C ARG A 365 8.23 -14.85 18.63
N THR A 366 8.07 -14.21 19.78
CA THR A 366 6.92 -13.36 20.06
C THR A 366 7.18 -12.00 19.43
N VAL A 367 6.31 -11.60 18.49
CA VAL A 367 6.38 -10.30 17.83
C VAL A 367 5.29 -9.42 18.44
N PRO A 368 5.64 -8.31 19.11
CA PRO A 368 4.64 -7.36 19.58
C PRO A 368 3.98 -6.70 18.36
N LEU A 369 2.66 -6.65 18.40
CA LEU A 369 1.84 -5.98 17.43
C LEU A 369 1.29 -4.73 18.12
N ASN A 370 1.76 -3.55 17.73
CA ASN A 370 1.26 -2.27 18.23
C ASN A 370 0.92 -1.34 17.06
N PHE A 371 -0.35 -1.03 16.89
CA PHE A 371 -0.85 -0.28 15.76
C PHE A 371 -2.01 0.62 16.15
N ILE A 372 -2.23 1.66 15.35
CA ILE A 372 -3.43 2.49 15.41
C ILE A 372 -4.31 2.12 14.23
N ILE A 373 -5.60 1.94 14.48
CA ILE A 373 -6.61 2.00 13.42
C ILE A 373 -7.36 3.31 13.57
N GLY A 374 -7.59 3.98 12.43
CA GLY A 374 -8.46 5.13 12.38
C GLY A 374 -9.32 5.17 11.12
N SER A 375 -10.33 6.03 11.19
CA SER A 375 -11.25 6.38 10.11
C SER A 375 -11.73 7.80 10.35
N GLY A 376 -12.50 8.35 9.41
CA GLY A 376 -13.22 9.60 9.61
C GLY A 376 -14.29 9.82 8.55
N PHE A 377 -15.10 10.84 8.76
CA PHE A 377 -16.09 11.33 7.81
C PHE A 377 -15.89 12.83 7.60
N TYR A 378 -16.41 13.35 6.49
CA TYR A 378 -16.31 14.76 6.11
C TYR A 378 -17.60 15.48 6.45
N GLY A 379 -17.45 16.76 6.76
CA GLY A 379 -18.56 17.63 7.15
C GLY A 379 -18.42 18.08 8.59
N ARG A 380 -19.03 19.23 8.90
CA ARG A 380 -19.23 19.63 10.29
C ARG A 380 -20.11 18.57 10.92
N ALA A 381 -19.68 18.03 12.07
CA ALA A 381 -20.63 17.46 13.03
C ALA A 381 -21.80 18.45 13.07
N PRO A 382 -23.06 18.03 12.81
CA PRO A 382 -24.19 18.95 12.87
C PRO A 382 -24.06 19.67 14.20
N ASP A 383 -23.80 20.98 14.14
CA ASP A 383 -23.64 21.78 15.34
C ASP A 383 -24.81 21.41 16.25
N ASP A 384 -24.51 21.08 17.51
CA ASP A 384 -25.51 21.06 18.57
C ASP A 384 -26.49 22.20 18.28
N ALA A 385 -27.74 21.84 17.97
CA ALA A 385 -28.79 22.75 17.53
C ALA A 385 -29.23 23.73 18.64
N SER A 386 -28.33 24.06 19.56
CA SER A 386 -28.45 25.11 20.55
C SER A 386 -27.07 25.71 20.82
N THR A 387 -26.61 26.66 20.02
CA THR A 387 -26.47 28.06 20.46
C THR A 387 -25.82 28.96 19.40
N VAL A 388 -26.61 29.95 18.98
CA VAL A 388 -26.25 31.37 18.87
C VAL A 388 -24.83 31.69 18.35
N THR A 389 -24.81 32.19 17.11
CA THR A 389 -23.81 33.10 16.52
C THR A 389 -22.82 33.70 17.52
N ARG A 390 -21.58 33.20 17.49
CA ARG A 390 -20.39 34.02 17.70
C ARG A 390 -19.21 33.35 17.01
N GLU A 391 -18.54 34.12 16.16
CA GLU A 391 -17.22 33.80 15.61
C GLU A 391 -16.26 33.53 16.78
N ALA A 392 -16.11 32.27 17.15
CA ALA A 392 -14.98 31.81 17.92
C ALA A 392 -13.89 31.44 16.91
N THR A 393 -12.86 32.27 16.81
CA THR A 393 -11.66 31.93 16.06
C THR A 393 -11.06 30.64 16.63
N TRP A 394 -10.77 29.69 15.74
CA TRP A 394 -10.29 28.34 15.99
C TRP A 394 -9.19 28.18 17.07
N GLY A 395 -8.42 29.22 17.36
CA GLY A 395 -7.41 29.22 18.43
C GLY A 395 -7.94 29.06 19.87
N GLN A 396 -9.24 29.21 20.14
CA GLN A 396 -9.79 29.14 21.51
C GLN A 396 -10.24 27.73 21.96
N LEU A 397 -10.34 26.75 21.06
CA LEU A 397 -10.70 25.37 21.44
C LEU A 397 -9.52 24.55 21.98
N LYS A 398 -8.28 24.93 21.68
CA LYS A 398 -7.07 24.26 22.20
C LYS A 398 -6.77 24.55 23.68
N SER A 399 -7.47 25.46 24.35
CA SER A 399 -7.18 25.87 25.75
C SER A 399 -8.09 25.25 26.81
N ARG A 400 -8.86 24.20 26.49
CA ARG A 400 -9.78 23.53 27.42
C ARG A 400 -9.55 22.02 27.58
N PHE A 401 -8.33 21.56 27.32
CA PHE A 401 -7.86 20.24 27.71
C PHE A 401 -6.57 20.37 28.50
#